data_AF-A0A924JRF3-F1
#
_entry.id   AF-A0A924JRF3-F1
#
_cell.length_a   1.000
_cell.length_b   1.000
_cell.length_c   1.000
_cell.angle_alpha   90.00
_cell.angle_beta   90.00
_cell.angle_gamma   90.00
#
_symmetry.space_group_name_H-M   'P 1'
#
loop_
_entity.id
_entity.type
_entity.pdbx_description
1 polymer ?
#
loop_
_entity_poly.entity_id
_entity_poly.type
_entity_poly.pdbx_seq_one_letter_code
_entity_poly.pdbx_strand_id
1 'polypeptide(L)'
;MSNFLVNQASFNLANCVSGCRQSQKSLYDYYSPKMFAICNRYTKNQMDAEDIMQDAFVKLFNNLSRFRGEGSFDGWVRRIFVNTAIEHIRKNKIANSEIGQGIEESIAC
;
A
#
# COMPACT_ATOMS: atom_id res chain seq x y z
N MET A 1 17.69 -17.51 -13.13
CA MET A 1 17.96 -16.61 -14.28
C MET A 1 16.80 -15.62 -14.31
N SER A 2 16.89 -14.34 -13.97
CA SER A 2 18.02 -13.41 -13.90
C SER A 2 17.66 -12.23 -12.96
N ASN A 3 18.63 -11.87 -12.09
CA ASN A 3 18.87 -10.56 -11.44
C ASN A 3 17.79 -10.03 -10.48
N PHE A 4 17.87 -10.20 -9.15
CA PHE A 4 18.82 -9.52 -8.24
C PHE A 4 19.53 -8.33 -8.90
N LEU A 5 19.00 -7.11 -8.67
CA LEU A 5 19.62 -5.76 -8.81
C LEU A 5 18.60 -4.72 -9.34
N VAL A 6 17.61 -4.34 -8.51
CA VAL A 6 17.07 -2.96 -8.54
C VAL A 6 16.89 -2.51 -7.09
N ASN A 7 18.00 -2.29 -6.40
CA ASN A 7 18.02 -1.65 -5.09
C ASN A 7 18.97 -0.46 -5.14
N GLN A 8 18.53 0.58 -5.86
CA GLN A 8 18.87 1.97 -5.57
C GLN A 8 17.61 2.76 -5.84
N ALA A 9 16.83 2.98 -4.79
CA ALA A 9 15.63 3.80 -4.87
C ALA A 9 16.05 5.27 -5.01
N SER A 10 16.26 5.73 -6.24
CA SER A 10 16.55 7.14 -6.55
C SER A 10 15.24 7.93 -6.74
N PHE A 11 14.27 7.76 -5.82
CA PHE A 11 13.11 8.64 -5.78
C PHE A 11 13.38 9.80 -4.82
N ASN A 12 13.04 11.02 -5.22
CA ASN A 12 13.14 12.20 -4.39
C ASN A 12 11.74 12.56 -3.89
N LEU A 13 11.53 12.54 -2.57
CA LEU A 13 10.23 12.81 -1.96
C LEU A 13 9.69 14.21 -2.31
N ALA A 14 10.55 15.23 -2.38
CA ALA A 14 10.13 16.58 -2.76
C ALA A 14 9.58 16.63 -4.20
N ASN A 15 10.22 15.90 -5.12
CA ASN A 15 9.74 15.77 -6.49
C ASN A 15 8.44 14.94 -6.59
N CYS A 16 8.28 13.94 -5.72
CA CYS A 16 7.04 13.19 -5.65
C CYS A 16 5.87 14.08 -5.15
N VAL A 17 6.14 14.96 -4.16
CA VAL A 17 5.17 15.94 -3.65
C VAL A 17 4.80 16.98 -4.71
N SER A 18 5.74 17.39 -5.56
CA SER A 18 5.48 18.33 -6.66
C SER A 18 4.77 17.69 -7.86
N GLY A 19 4.43 16.40 -7.81
CA GLY A 19 3.71 15.71 -8.87
C GLY A 19 4.59 15.25 -10.03
N CYS A 20 5.92 15.20 -9.87
CA CYS A 20 6.81 14.72 -10.91
C CYS A 20 6.54 13.24 -11.22
N ARG A 21 6.00 12.96 -12.41
CA ARG A 21 5.61 11.62 -12.86
C ARG A 21 6.75 10.61 -12.77
N GLN A 22 7.97 11.03 -13.12
CA GLN A 22 9.14 10.13 -13.07
C GLN A 22 9.47 9.72 -11.62
N SER A 23 9.45 10.67 -10.68
CA SER A 23 9.73 10.37 -9.28
C SER A 23 8.62 9.54 -8.64
N GLN A 24 7.36 9.82 -8.95
CA GLN A 24 6.21 9.02 -8.49
C GLN A 24 6.26 7.59 -9.05
N LYS A 25 6.62 7.42 -10.33
CA LYS A 25 6.84 6.10 -10.92
C LYS A 25 7.95 5.33 -10.21
N SER A 26 9.10 5.97 -9.95
CA SER A 26 10.19 5.32 -9.21
C SER A 26 9.78 4.89 -7.81
N LEU A 27 8.98 5.71 -7.11
CA LEU A 27 8.43 5.36 -5.80
C LEU A 27 7.47 4.17 -5.91
N TYR A 28 6.58 4.17 -6.91
CA TYR A 28 5.67 3.06 -7.18
C TYR A 28 6.42 1.76 -7.47
N ASP A 29 7.38 1.79 -8.38
CA ASP A 29 8.18 0.61 -8.77
C ASP A 29 8.94 0.03 -7.58
N TYR A 30 9.43 0.88 -6.67
CA TYR A 30 10.12 0.46 -5.46
C TYR A 30 9.18 -0.21 -4.43
N TYR A 31 8.03 0.40 -4.16
CA TYR A 31 7.12 -0.10 -3.12
C TYR A 31 6.17 -1.20 -3.60
N SER A 32 5.84 -1.22 -4.89
CA SER A 32 4.80 -2.09 -5.45
C SER A 32 4.98 -3.57 -5.10
N PRO A 33 6.17 -4.21 -5.22
CA PRO A 33 6.30 -5.64 -4.95
C PRO A 33 6.09 -5.96 -3.47
N LYS A 34 6.68 -5.14 -2.58
CA LYS A 34 6.59 -5.32 -1.12
C LYS A 34 5.19 -5.04 -0.60
N MET A 35 4.54 -4.00 -1.12
CA MET A 35 3.19 -3.61 -0.68
C MET A 35 2.12 -4.55 -1.23
N PHE A 36 2.27 -5.05 -2.46
CA PHE A 36 1.38 -6.08 -3.00
C PHE A 36 1.42 -7.37 -2.17
N ALA A 37 2.61 -7.81 -1.75
CA ALA A 37 2.77 -8.94 -0.85
C ALA A 37 2.09 -8.72 0.52
N ILE A 38 1.97 -7.47 0.98
CA ILE A 38 1.21 -7.13 2.18
C ILE A 38 -0.28 -7.23 1.87
N CYS A 39 -0.79 -6.57 0.83
CA CYS A 39 -2.21 -6.63 0.44
C CYS A 39 -2.71 -8.08 0.29
N ASN A 40 -1.94 -8.95 -0.36
CA ASN A 40 -2.25 -10.37 -0.51
C ASN A 40 -2.37 -11.13 0.81
N ARG A 41 -1.75 -10.68 1.91
CA ARG A 41 -1.92 -11.31 3.23
C ARG A 41 -3.26 -10.97 3.88
N TYR A 42 -3.91 -9.90 3.42
CA TYR A 42 -5.18 -9.41 3.95
C TYR A 42 -6.37 -9.84 3.07
N THR A 43 -6.15 -10.33 1.85
CA THR A 43 -7.22 -10.72 0.92
C THR A 43 -7.21 -12.21 0.63
N LYS A 44 -8.34 -12.72 0.12
CA LYS A 44 -8.47 -14.13 -0.29
C LYS A 44 -8.21 -14.35 -1.79
N ASN A 45 -8.28 -13.30 -2.59
CA ASN A 45 -8.05 -13.34 -4.02
C ASN A 45 -7.13 -12.18 -4.45
N GLN A 46 -6.60 -12.30 -5.65
CA GLN A 46 -5.67 -11.34 -6.22
C GLN A 46 -6.35 -10.03 -6.62
N MET A 47 -7.61 -10.08 -7.08
CA MET A 47 -8.35 -8.91 -7.53
C MET A 47 -8.54 -7.89 -6.39
N ASP A 48 -8.98 -8.35 -5.21
CA ASP A 48 -9.11 -7.53 -4.02
C ASP A 48 -7.75 -6.91 -3.61
N ALA A 49 -6.66 -7.66 -3.79
CA ALA A 49 -5.33 -7.16 -3.45
C ALA A 49 -4.89 -6.03 -4.40
N GLU A 50 -5.18 -6.18 -5.69
CA GLU A 50 -4.94 -5.14 -6.71
C GLU A 50 -5.77 -3.89 -6.42
N ASP A 51 -7.04 -4.04 -6.05
CA ASP A 51 -7.92 -2.92 -5.69
C ASP A 51 -7.40 -2.16 -4.45
N ILE A 52 -7.07 -2.88 -3.37
CA ILE A 52 -6.49 -2.28 -2.16
C ILE A 52 -5.17 -1.57 -2.50
N MET A 53 -4.34 -2.17 -3.33
CA MET A 53 -3.05 -1.61 -3.73
C MET A 53 -3.25 -0.28 -4.47
N GLN A 54 -4.18 -0.23 -5.43
CA GLN A 54 -4.50 0.99 -6.17
C GLN A 54 -5.00 2.10 -5.23
N ASP A 55 -5.98 1.80 -4.38
CA ASP A 55 -6.52 2.74 -3.41
C ASP A 55 -5.45 3.27 -2.44
N ALA A 56 -4.57 2.37 -1.97
CA ALA A 56 -3.50 2.72 -1.06
C ALA A 56 -2.46 3.63 -1.71
N PHE A 57 -2.11 3.40 -2.99
CA PHE A 57 -1.20 4.29 -3.72
C PHE A 57 -1.82 5.67 -3.96
N VAL A 58 -3.10 5.75 -4.31
CA VAL A 58 -3.81 7.04 -4.42
C VAL A 58 -3.75 7.78 -3.09
N LYS A 59 -4.04 7.12 -1.97
CA LYS A 59 -3.92 7.70 -0.63
C LYS A 59 -2.48 8.11 -0.31
N LEU A 60 -1.49 7.31 -0.69
CA LEU A 60 -0.07 7.59 -0.46
C LEU A 60 0.35 8.89 -1.15
N PHE A 61 0.09 9.03 -2.45
CA PHE A 61 0.47 10.22 -3.21
C PHE A 61 -0.29 11.47 -2.72
N ASN A 62 -1.57 11.33 -2.39
CA ASN A 62 -2.37 12.45 -1.85
C ASN A 62 -1.92 12.92 -0.46
N ASN A 63 -1.31 12.03 0.33
CA ASN A 63 -0.84 12.36 1.69
C ASN A 63 0.68 12.52 1.77
N LEU A 64 1.42 12.45 0.65
CA LEU A 64 2.87 12.45 0.66
C LEU A 64 3.46 13.71 1.31
N SER A 65 2.82 14.87 1.10
CA SER A 65 3.19 16.15 1.71
C SER A 65 2.96 16.20 3.23
N ARG A 66 2.18 15.26 3.78
CA ARG A 66 1.89 15.18 5.22
C ARG A 66 2.90 14.33 5.97
N PHE A 67 3.85 13.68 5.27
CA PHE A 67 4.92 12.96 5.93
C PHE A 67 5.86 13.96 6.62
N ARG A 68 5.84 13.99 7.96
CA ARG A 68 6.61 14.94 8.79
C ARG A 68 8.03 14.49 9.10
N GLY A 69 8.46 13.33 8.60
CA GLY A 69 9.75 12.73 8.97
C GLY A 69 9.76 12.09 10.36
N GLU A 70 8.60 11.98 11.02
CA GLU A 70 8.46 11.26 12.28
C GLU A 70 8.48 9.75 12.03
N GLY A 71 9.63 9.11 12.31
CA GLY A 71 9.85 7.68 12.08
C GLY A 71 10.29 7.34 10.65
N SER A 72 10.27 6.05 10.29
CA SER A 72 10.69 5.61 8.96
C SER A 72 9.61 5.82 7.92
N PHE A 73 10.00 6.30 6.73
CA PHE A 73 9.10 6.43 5.59
C PHE A 73 8.46 5.08 5.23
N ASP A 74 9.24 3.99 5.25
CA ASP A 74 8.74 2.63 5.04
C ASP A 74 7.61 2.24 6.02
N GLY A 75 7.75 2.59 7.30
CA GLY A 75 6.72 2.32 8.31
C GLY A 75 5.45 3.13 8.08
N TRP A 76 5.61 4.39 7.65
CA TRP A 76 4.48 5.26 7.30
C TRP A 76 3.74 4.76 6.05
N VAL A 77 4.46 4.36 4.99
CA VAL A 77 3.88 3.73 3.79
C VAL A 77 3.14 2.45 4.19
N ARG A 78 3.77 1.55 4.94
CA ARG A 78 3.14 0.30 5.39
C ARG A 78 1.83 0.57 6.14
N ARG A 79 1.79 1.58 7.01
CA ARG A 79 0.59 1.96 7.76
C ARG A 79 -0.57 2.34 6.83
N ILE A 80 -0.30 3.10 5.76
CA ILE A 80 -1.32 3.47 4.77
C ILE A 80 -1.91 2.23 4.10
N PHE A 81 -1.06 1.30 3.67
CA PHE A 81 -1.50 0.06 3.00
C PHE A 81 -2.29 -0.85 3.92
N VAL A 82 -1.80 -1.10 5.14
CA VAL A 82 -2.50 -1.94 6.13
C VAL A 82 -3.85 -1.34 6.49
N ASN A 83 -3.91 -0.03 6.78
CA ASN A 83 -5.17 0.63 7.11
C ASN A 83 -6.16 0.57 5.94
N THR A 84 -5.69 0.71 4.70
CA THR A 84 -6.54 0.61 3.51
C THR A 84 -7.06 -0.81 3.32
N ALA A 85 -6.23 -1.84 3.57
CA ALA A 85 -6.67 -3.22 3.50
C ALA A 85 -7.75 -3.54 4.55
N ILE A 86 -7.56 -3.10 5.80
CA ILE A 86 -8.55 -3.26 6.87
C ILE A 86 -9.85 -2.54 6.52
N GLU A 87 -9.78 -1.32 5.98
CA GLU A 87 -10.96 -0.57 5.52
C GLU A 87 -11.72 -1.32 4.42
N HIS A 88 -11.01 -1.86 3.43
CA HIS A 88 -11.59 -2.65 2.35
C HIS A 88 -12.28 -3.91 2.88
N ILE A 89 -11.64 -4.68 3.76
CA ILE A 89 -12.26 -5.84 4.42
C ILE A 89 -13.52 -5.43 5.18
N ARG A 90 -13.48 -4.33 5.94
CA ARG A 90 -14.64 -3.86 6.70
C ARG A 90 -15.80 -3.48 5.78
N LYS A 91 -15.52 -2.80 4.66
CA LYS A 91 -16.54 -2.46 3.65
C LYS A 91 -17.12 -3.71 2.99
N ASN A 92 -16.28 -4.66 2.62
CA ASN A 92 -16.73 -5.92 2.02
C ASN A 92 -17.53 -6.76 3.03
N LYS A 93 -17.15 -6.78 4.32
CA LYS A 93 -17.95 -7.43 5.37
C LYS A 93 -19.33 -6.79 5.54
N ILE A 94 -19.44 -5.47 5.44
CA ILE A 94 -20.73 -4.77 5.52
C ILE A 94 -21.57 -5.06 4.27
N ALA A 95 -20.97 -4.99 3.07
CA ALA A 95 -21.65 -5.34 1.82
C ALA A 95 -22.10 -6.81 1.82
N ASN A 96 -21.25 -7.69 2.33
CA ASN A 96 -21.52 -9.12 2.50
C ASN A 96 -22.20 -9.43 3.84
N SER A 97 -22.71 -8.46 4.62
CA SER A 97 -23.45 -8.78 5.85
C SER A 97 -24.87 -9.30 5.57
N GLU A 98 -25.21 -9.47 4.29
CA GLU A 98 -26.23 -10.40 3.83
C GLU A 98 -25.73 -11.86 3.69
N ILE A 99 -24.41 -12.13 3.61
CA ILE A 99 -23.78 -13.48 3.65
C ILE A 99 -22.33 -13.39 4.20
N GLY A 100 -22.16 -13.57 5.52
CA GLY A 100 -20.90 -13.25 6.22
C GLY A 100 -19.69 -14.17 5.95
N GLN A 101 -18.48 -13.68 6.31
CA GLN A 101 -17.44 -14.48 6.98
C GLN A 101 -16.25 -13.63 7.47
N GLY A 102 -15.76 -13.99 8.66
CA GLY A 102 -14.75 -13.29 9.44
C GLY A 102 -13.32 -13.46 8.95
N ILE A 103 -12.56 -12.38 9.11
CA ILE A 103 -11.10 -12.33 9.25
C ILE A 103 -10.85 -11.11 10.15
N GLU A 104 -10.81 -11.31 11.45
CA GLU A 104 -10.44 -10.31 12.45
C GLU A 104 -9.84 -11.14 13.57
N GLU A 105 -8.51 -11.36 13.55
CA GLU A 105 -7.73 -11.63 14.78
C GLU A 105 -6.22 -11.92 14.60
N SER A 106 -5.63 -11.96 13.40
CA SER A 106 -4.22 -12.40 13.28
C SER A 106 -3.17 -11.38 12.81
N ILE A 107 -3.48 -10.08 12.67
CA ILE A 107 -2.51 -9.13 12.07
C ILE A 107 -2.25 -7.86 12.91
N ALA A 108 -2.58 -7.90 14.20
CA ALA A 108 -2.02 -6.98 15.19
C ALA A 108 -0.90 -7.69 15.97
N CYS A 109 0.22 -7.96 15.30
CA CYS A 109 1.49 -8.23 15.96
C CYS A 109 2.46 -7.11 15.55
#